data_AF-A0A2T3IHL9-F1
#
_entry.id   AF-A0A2T3IHL9-F1
#
_cell.length_a   1.000
_cell.length_b   1.000
_cell.length_c   1.000
_cell.angle_alpha   90.00
_cell.angle_beta   90.00
_cell.angle_gamma   90.00
#
_symmetry.space_group_name_H-M   'P 1'
#
loop_
_entity.id
_entity.type
_entity.pdbx_description
1 polymer ?
#
loop_
_entity_poly.entity_id
_entity_poly.type
_entity_poly.pdbx_seq_one_letter_code
_entity_poly.pdbx_strand_id
1 'polypeptide(L)'
;MNTVKISFKDSLIGAVINAVINYFVACHAFADKLHVPMSLDLISTTEVSVWGQAVSLSFGLGAILSFITAKIFSSHTLKQAPHLKPQISSVKLPSLITISLNNTMFLFGWFVALAVLWTYYFGVVLVPVMYASIIVAALAFFVTILVEQKTKSSLLHRWKEVA
;
A
#
# COMPACT_ATOMS: atom_id res chain seq x y z
N MET A 1 8.87 24.08 20.08
CA MET A 1 9.01 23.16 18.93
C MET A 1 7.66 22.47 18.72
N ASN A 2 6.90 22.85 17.69
CA ASN A 2 5.65 22.15 17.37
C ASN A 2 5.99 20.80 16.77
N THR A 3 5.77 19.71 17.52
CA THR A 3 5.97 18.35 17.04
C THR A 3 4.88 18.00 16.04
N VAL A 4 5.23 17.86 14.76
CA VAL A 4 4.33 17.30 13.74
C VAL A 4 3.97 15.88 14.15
N LYS A 5 2.71 15.66 14.56
CA LYS A 5 2.21 14.33 14.96
C LYS A 5 1.65 13.61 13.73
N ILE A 6 2.14 12.41 13.48
CA ILE A 6 1.51 11.48 12.52
C ILE A 6 0.30 10.87 13.22
N SER A 7 -0.91 11.21 12.78
CA SER A 7 -2.14 10.63 13.30
C SER A 7 -2.55 9.42 12.45
N PHE A 8 -2.86 8.30 13.12
CA PHE A 8 -3.44 7.12 12.48
C PHE A 8 -4.76 7.44 11.77
N LYS A 9 -5.55 8.37 12.34
CA LYS A 9 -6.86 8.77 11.81
C LYS A 9 -6.76 9.39 10.42
N ASP A 10 -5.66 10.07 10.13
CA ASP A 10 -5.44 10.75 8.84
C ASP A 10 -5.23 9.73 7.71
N SER A 11 -4.67 8.55 8.06
CA SER A 11 -4.46 7.44 7.12
C SER A 11 -5.67 6.50 7.01
N LEU A 12 -6.59 6.56 7.97
CA LEU A 12 -7.75 5.68 7.99
C LEU A 12 -8.70 5.97 6.83
N ILE A 13 -8.96 7.24 6.52
CA ILE A 13 -9.86 7.64 5.42
C ILE A 13 -9.30 7.17 4.08
N GLY A 14 -8.01 7.42 3.83
CA GLY A 14 -7.32 6.96 2.62
C GLY A 14 -7.34 5.44 2.48
N ALA A 15 -7.12 4.72 3.58
CA ALA A 15 -7.18 3.26 3.61
C ALA A 15 -8.58 2.72 3.31
N VAL A 16 -9.65 3.31 3.87
CA VAL A 16 -11.03 2.91 3.57
C VAL A 16 -11.35 3.12 2.09
N ILE A 17 -11.02 4.29 1.53
CA ILE A 17 -11.25 4.58 0.12
C ILE A 17 -10.51 3.57 -0.76
N ASN A 18 -9.24 3.31 -0.46
CA ASN A 18 -8.44 2.34 -1.21
C ASN A 18 -9.03 0.92 -1.11
N ALA A 19 -9.50 0.51 0.06
CA ALA A 19 -10.13 -0.80 0.26
C ALA A 19 -11.38 -0.96 -0.61
N VAL A 20 -12.24 0.05 -0.65
CA VAL A 20 -13.46 0.06 -1.46
C VAL A 20 -13.13 -0.02 -2.94
N ILE A 21 -12.18 0.76 -3.43
CA ILE A 21 -11.75 0.71 -4.83
C ILE A 21 -11.22 -0.69 -5.18
N ASN A 22 -10.34 -1.25 -4.34
CA ASN A 22 -9.76 -2.57 -4.57
C ASN A 22 -10.78 -3.71 -4.48
N TYR A 23 -11.82 -3.56 -3.64
CA TYR A 23 -12.95 -4.49 -3.62
C TYR A 23 -13.64 -4.55 -5.00
N PHE A 24 -13.98 -3.40 -5.57
CA PHE A 24 -14.67 -3.35 -6.87
C PHE A 24 -13.79 -3.84 -8.01
N VAL A 25 -12.50 -3.49 -8.00
CA VAL A 25 -11.53 -3.99 -8.99
C VAL A 25 -11.39 -5.52 -8.88
N ALA A 26 -11.32 -6.06 -7.67
CA ALA A 26 -11.27 -7.50 -7.45
C ALA A 26 -12.54 -8.21 -7.90
N CYS A 27 -13.72 -7.69 -7.53
CA CYS A 27 -15.01 -8.21 -7.99
C CYS A 27 -15.09 -8.27 -9.52
N HIS A 28 -14.64 -7.22 -10.20
CA HIS A 28 -14.62 -7.19 -11.65
C HIS A 28 -13.60 -8.18 -12.23
N ALA A 29 -12.40 -8.27 -11.65
CA ALA A 29 -11.37 -9.22 -12.06
C ALA A 29 -11.78 -10.69 -11.88
N PHE A 30 -12.76 -10.96 -11.02
CA PHE A 30 -13.28 -12.28 -10.71
C PHE A 30 -14.69 -12.54 -11.25
N ALA A 31 -15.27 -11.61 -12.03
CA ALA A 31 -16.69 -11.60 -12.36
C ALA A 31 -17.20 -12.89 -13.05
N ASP A 32 -16.35 -13.52 -13.85
CA ASP A 32 -16.69 -14.74 -14.60
C ASP A 32 -16.40 -16.05 -13.83
N LYS A 33 -16.04 -15.96 -12.54
CA LYS A 33 -15.68 -17.10 -11.70
C LYS A 33 -16.70 -17.31 -10.59
N LEU A 34 -16.95 -18.56 -10.20
CA LEU A 34 -17.70 -18.87 -8.99
C LEU A 34 -16.77 -18.96 -7.77
N HIS A 35 -15.60 -19.56 -7.99
CA HIS A 35 -14.53 -19.69 -7.00
C HIS A 35 -13.20 -19.25 -7.60
N VAL A 36 -12.36 -18.67 -6.75
CA VAL A 36 -11.04 -18.17 -7.12
C VAL A 36 -10.00 -18.88 -6.25
N PRO A 37 -8.89 -19.35 -6.83
CA PRO A 37 -7.80 -19.91 -6.05
C PRO A 37 -7.15 -18.81 -5.19
N MET A 38 -6.96 -19.10 -3.92
CA MET A 38 -6.30 -18.20 -2.98
C MET A 38 -4.84 -17.99 -3.42
N SER A 39 -4.14 -19.07 -3.74
CA SER A 39 -2.81 -19.10 -4.37
C SER A 39 -2.80 -20.05 -5.57
N LEU A 40 -1.79 -19.92 -6.43
CA LEU A 40 -1.53 -20.83 -7.54
C LEU A 40 -0.18 -21.52 -7.33
N ASP A 41 -0.12 -22.80 -7.66
CA ASP A 41 1.10 -23.61 -7.54
C ASP A 41 2.04 -23.47 -8.76
N LEU A 42 1.55 -22.85 -9.85
CA LEU A 42 2.28 -22.72 -11.11
C LEU A 42 2.30 -21.26 -11.59
N ILE A 43 3.47 -20.79 -12.01
CA ILE A 43 3.69 -19.46 -12.59
C ILE A 43 3.04 -19.33 -13.99
N SER A 44 2.70 -20.45 -14.65
CA SER A 44 2.26 -20.48 -16.06
C SER A 44 0.74 -20.57 -16.29
N THR A 45 -0.10 -20.45 -15.26
CA THR A 45 -1.56 -20.44 -15.46
C THR A 45 -2.02 -19.03 -15.80
N THR A 46 -2.86 -18.90 -16.84
CA THR A 46 -3.57 -17.64 -17.18
C THR A 46 -4.61 -17.25 -16.12
N GLU A 47 -4.77 -18.05 -15.07
CA GLU A 47 -5.69 -17.80 -13.99
C GLU A 47 -5.17 -16.75 -13.01
N VAL A 48 -6.10 -15.89 -12.60
CA VAL A 48 -5.88 -14.90 -11.55
C VAL A 48 -6.19 -15.50 -10.18
N SER A 49 -5.28 -15.35 -9.21
CA SER A 49 -5.46 -15.74 -7.81
C SER A 49 -5.69 -14.56 -6.88
N VAL A 50 -6.23 -14.81 -5.69
CA VAL A 50 -6.47 -13.78 -4.68
C VAL A 50 -5.16 -13.15 -4.22
N TRP A 51 -4.13 -13.94 -3.92
CA TRP A 51 -2.79 -13.43 -3.59
C TRP A 51 -2.19 -12.63 -4.76
N GLY A 52 -2.29 -13.15 -5.99
CA GLY A 52 -1.77 -12.47 -7.17
C GLY A 52 -2.40 -11.10 -7.40
N GLN A 53 -3.73 -10.98 -7.22
CA GLN A 53 -4.40 -9.69 -7.30
C GLN A 53 -4.08 -8.78 -6.14
N ALA A 54 -4.13 -9.28 -4.91
CA ALA A 54 -3.81 -8.49 -3.74
C ALA A 54 -2.40 -7.89 -3.83
N VAL A 55 -1.40 -8.67 -4.26
CA VAL A 55 -0.02 -8.22 -4.47
C VAL A 55 0.04 -7.14 -5.55
N SER A 56 -0.53 -7.41 -6.73
CA SER A 56 -0.46 -6.51 -7.89
C SER A 56 -1.14 -5.17 -7.61
N LEU A 57 -2.34 -5.21 -7.03
CA LEU A 57 -3.13 -4.03 -6.71
C LEU A 57 -2.54 -3.24 -5.54
N SER A 58 -2.10 -3.93 -4.47
CA SER A 58 -1.47 -3.27 -3.33
C SER A 58 -0.16 -2.59 -3.72
N PHE A 59 0.61 -3.17 -4.65
CA PHE A 59 1.83 -2.56 -5.15
C PHE A 59 1.53 -1.37 -6.09
N GLY A 60 0.68 -1.59 -7.10
CA GLY A 60 0.33 -0.57 -8.08
C GLY A 60 -0.30 0.67 -7.44
N LEU A 61 -1.37 0.50 -6.65
CA LEU A 61 -1.99 1.61 -5.94
C LEU A 61 -1.15 2.09 -4.75
N GLY A 62 -0.42 1.21 -4.06
CA GLY A 62 0.42 1.60 -2.92
C GLY A 62 1.55 2.56 -3.30
N ALA A 63 2.17 2.37 -4.46
CA ALA A 63 3.18 3.29 -4.98
C ALA A 63 2.58 4.67 -5.31
N ILE A 64 1.42 4.70 -5.96
CA ILE A 64 0.69 5.94 -6.29
C ILE A 64 0.27 6.66 -5.01
N LEU A 65 -0.32 5.95 -4.05
CA LEU A 65 -0.76 6.47 -2.76
C LEU A 65 0.41 7.01 -1.94
N SER A 66 1.56 6.33 -1.92
CA SER A 66 2.77 6.83 -1.26
C SER A 66 3.18 8.20 -1.82
N PHE A 67 3.19 8.32 -3.14
CA PHE A 67 3.57 9.56 -3.82
C PHE A 67 2.59 10.70 -3.52
N ILE A 68 1.28 10.44 -3.64
CA ILE A 68 0.23 11.40 -3.32
C ILE A 68 0.34 11.83 -1.85
N THR A 69 0.50 10.87 -0.94
CA THR A 69 0.65 11.09 0.51
C THR A 69 1.87 11.96 0.80
N ALA A 70 3.02 11.65 0.20
CA ALA A 70 4.23 12.43 0.37
C ALA A 70 4.02 13.90 -0.04
N LYS A 71 3.34 14.15 -1.17
CA LYS A 71 3.05 15.50 -1.66
C LYS A 71 2.05 16.25 -0.77
N ILE A 72 0.93 15.61 -0.41
CA ILE A 72 -0.10 16.21 0.45
C ILE A 72 0.49 16.50 1.84
N PHE A 73 1.20 15.54 2.43
CA PHE A 73 1.81 15.69 3.75
C PHE A 73 2.86 16.80 3.79
N SER A 74 3.71 16.91 2.76
CA SER A 74 4.69 17.99 2.65
C SER A 74 4.01 19.36 2.57
N SER A 75 2.95 19.48 1.76
CA SER A 75 2.17 20.71 1.62
C SER A 75 1.46 21.11 2.92
N HIS A 76 0.84 20.15 3.60
CA HIS A 76 0.15 20.38 4.87
C HIS A 76 1.14 20.77 5.99
N THR A 77 2.28 20.07 6.06
CA THR A 77 3.33 20.37 7.04
C THR A 77 3.92 21.76 6.81
N LEU A 78 4.11 22.18 5.57
CA LEU A 78 4.57 23.54 5.25
C LEU A 78 3.61 24.62 5.76
N LYS A 79 2.30 24.39 5.69
CA LYS A 79 1.28 25.31 6.24
C LYS A 79 1.30 25.35 7.77
N GLN A 80 1.50 24.21 8.42
CA GLN A 80 1.49 24.10 9.89
C GLN A 80 2.80 24.52 10.55
N ALA A 81 3.93 24.36 9.83
CA ALA A 81 5.27 24.64 10.32
C ALA A 81 6.09 25.35 9.23
N PRO A 82 5.85 26.65 9.00
CA PRO A 82 6.54 27.42 7.95
C PRO A 82 8.06 27.48 8.16
N HIS A 83 8.53 27.34 9.40
CA HIS A 83 9.95 27.27 9.74
C HIS A 83 10.66 26.04 9.15
N LEU A 84 9.92 24.99 8.80
CA LEU A 84 10.47 23.80 8.14
C LEU A 84 10.60 23.95 6.61
N LYS A 85 10.24 25.11 6.06
CA LYS A 85 10.30 25.39 4.61
C LYS A 85 11.65 25.03 3.97
N PRO A 86 12.82 25.38 4.55
CA PRO A 86 14.12 25.03 3.98
C PRO A 86 14.29 23.51 3.87
N GLN A 87 13.95 22.75 4.93
CA GLN A 87 14.11 21.29 4.93
C GLN A 87 13.07 20.58 4.04
N ILE A 88 11.84 21.10 3.96
CA ILE A 88 10.81 20.53 3.07
C ILE A 88 11.17 20.79 1.61
N SER A 89 11.64 21.99 1.28
CA SER A 89 12.04 22.37 -0.09
C SER A 89 13.33 21.71 -0.57
N SER A 90 14.20 21.28 0.34
CA SER A 90 15.43 20.55 -0.01
C SER A 90 15.15 19.10 -0.43
N VAL A 91 14.01 18.54 -0.01
CA VAL A 91 13.59 17.20 -0.40
C VAL A 91 13.11 17.21 -1.84
N LYS A 92 14.02 16.87 -2.75
CA LYS A 92 13.74 16.77 -4.18
C LYS A 92 12.76 15.63 -4.48
N LEU A 93 11.89 15.85 -5.46
CA LEU A 93 10.92 14.87 -5.97
C LEU A 93 11.48 13.46 -6.20
N PRO A 94 12.69 13.26 -6.77
CA PRO A 94 13.26 11.93 -6.97
C PRO A 94 13.43 11.16 -5.66
N SER A 95 13.76 11.87 -4.58
CA SER A 95 13.93 11.23 -3.27
C SER A 95 12.61 10.82 -2.62
N LEU A 96 11.52 11.55 -2.88
CA LEU A 96 10.17 11.13 -2.47
C LEU A 96 9.74 9.86 -3.21
N ILE A 97 10.08 9.78 -4.50
CA ILE A 97 9.85 8.59 -5.33
C ILE A 97 10.66 7.41 -4.79
N THR A 98 11.96 7.59 -4.50
CA THR A 98 12.79 6.51 -3.94
C THR A 98 12.27 5.98 -2.60
N ILE A 99 11.86 6.86 -1.69
CA ILE A 99 11.29 6.45 -0.39
C ILE A 99 10.01 5.64 -0.60
N SER A 100 9.12 6.13 -1.47
CA SER A 100 7.86 5.47 -1.82
C SER A 100 8.11 4.09 -2.45
N LEU A 101 9.04 4.03 -3.42
CA LEU A 101 9.40 2.80 -4.13
C LEU A 101 10.01 1.77 -3.16
N ASN A 102 10.94 2.17 -2.30
CA ASN A 102 11.57 1.29 -1.32
C ASN A 102 10.56 0.72 -0.33
N ASN A 103 9.65 1.56 0.19
CA ASN A 103 8.59 1.10 1.10
C ASN A 103 7.64 0.11 0.40
N THR A 104 7.29 0.40 -0.86
CA THR A 104 6.40 -0.47 -1.65
C THR A 104 7.09 -1.79 -2.03
N MET A 105 8.37 -1.77 -2.41
CA MET A 105 9.17 -2.98 -2.69
C MET A 105 9.38 -3.84 -1.44
N PHE A 106 9.63 -3.22 -0.29
CA PHE A 106 9.73 -3.94 0.98
C PHE A 106 8.44 -4.70 1.30
N LEU A 107 7.29 -4.03 1.18
CA LEU A 107 5.99 -4.66 1.41
C LEU A 107 5.65 -5.70 0.35
N PHE A 108 6.00 -5.47 -0.91
CA PHE A 108 5.87 -6.46 -1.98
C PHE A 108 6.61 -7.76 -1.63
N GLY A 109 7.88 -7.67 -1.21
CA GLY A 109 8.66 -8.84 -0.81
C GLY A 109 8.01 -9.62 0.33
N TRP A 110 7.49 -8.92 1.35
CA TRP A 110 6.75 -9.54 2.45
C TRP A 110 5.47 -10.24 1.99
N PHE A 111 4.71 -9.63 1.10
CA PHE A 111 3.48 -10.20 0.58
C PHE A 111 3.72 -11.42 -0.31
N VAL A 112 4.76 -11.38 -1.16
CA VAL A 112 5.18 -12.54 -1.95
C VAL A 112 5.61 -13.67 -1.02
N ALA A 113 6.39 -13.38 0.02
CA ALA A 113 6.78 -14.40 1.00
C ALA A 113 5.58 -15.01 1.71
N LEU A 114 4.60 -14.20 2.13
CA LEU A 114 3.36 -14.68 2.74
C LEU A 114 2.53 -15.54 1.77
N ALA A 115 2.43 -15.15 0.50
CA ALA A 115 1.73 -15.93 -0.52
C ALA A 115 2.41 -17.29 -0.75
N VAL A 116 3.75 -17.33 -0.82
CA VAL A 116 4.52 -18.57 -0.96
C VAL A 116 4.34 -19.47 0.26
N LEU A 117 4.46 -18.91 1.48
CA LEU A 117 4.23 -19.65 2.73
C LEU A 117 2.81 -20.19 2.80
N TRP A 118 1.81 -19.41 2.39
CA TRP A 118 0.43 -19.87 2.32
C TRP A 118 0.29 -21.08 1.41
N THR A 119 0.80 -21.00 0.18
CA THR A 119 0.76 -22.13 -0.77
C THR A 119 1.47 -23.36 -0.19
N TYR A 120 2.61 -23.16 0.46
CA TYR A 120 3.37 -24.27 1.06
C TYR A 120 2.60 -25.01 2.15
N TYR A 121 1.92 -24.28 3.05
CA TYR A 121 1.22 -24.90 4.19
C TYR A 121 -0.21 -25.34 3.90
N PHE A 122 -0.93 -24.61 3.03
CA PHE A 122 -2.37 -24.81 2.80
C PHE A 122 -2.70 -25.28 1.38
N GLY A 123 -1.73 -25.26 0.46
CA GLY A 123 -1.96 -25.58 -0.95
C GLY A 123 -2.89 -24.59 -1.65
N VAL A 124 -3.52 -25.07 -2.73
CA VAL A 124 -4.49 -24.29 -3.52
C VAL A 124 -5.87 -24.39 -2.86
N VAL A 125 -6.24 -23.37 -2.08
CA VAL A 125 -7.58 -23.25 -1.48
C VAL A 125 -8.47 -22.44 -2.41
N LEU A 126 -9.63 -22.98 -2.80
CA LEU A 126 -10.63 -22.24 -3.56
C LEU A 126 -11.55 -21.47 -2.61
N VAL A 127 -11.76 -20.19 -2.88
CA VAL A 127 -12.65 -19.32 -2.11
C VAL A 127 -13.71 -18.69 -3.02
N PRO A 128 -14.96 -18.52 -2.56
CA PRO A 128 -15.97 -17.82 -3.34
C PRO A 128 -15.53 -16.39 -3.68
N VAL A 129 -15.92 -15.89 -4.85
CA VAL A 129 -15.53 -14.56 -5.36
C VAL A 129 -15.76 -13.45 -4.33
N MET A 130 -16.90 -13.47 -3.64
CA MET A 130 -17.20 -12.46 -2.63
C MET A 130 -16.14 -12.42 -1.52
N TYR A 131 -15.74 -13.59 -0.99
CA TYR A 131 -14.70 -13.66 0.04
C TYR A 131 -13.33 -13.29 -0.52
N ALA A 132 -13.01 -13.73 -1.74
CA ALA A 132 -11.78 -13.33 -2.43
C ALA A 132 -11.65 -11.80 -2.53
N SER A 133 -12.71 -11.11 -2.96
CA SER A 133 -12.72 -9.65 -3.08
C SER A 133 -12.63 -8.95 -1.72
N ILE A 134 -13.28 -9.49 -0.68
CA ILE A 134 -13.16 -8.96 0.69
C ILE A 134 -11.71 -9.09 1.19
N ILE A 135 -11.05 -10.23 0.93
CA ILE A 135 -9.65 -10.45 1.31
C ILE A 135 -8.75 -9.44 0.60
N VAL A 136 -8.92 -9.24 -0.72
CA VAL A 136 -8.15 -8.24 -1.47
C VAL A 136 -8.36 -6.83 -0.89
N ALA A 137 -9.60 -6.45 -0.59
CA ALA A 137 -9.93 -5.15 0.00
C ALA A 137 -9.30 -4.96 1.39
N ALA A 138 -9.34 -5.99 2.23
CA ALA A 138 -8.74 -5.97 3.55
C ALA A 138 -7.21 -5.82 3.46
N LEU A 139 -6.55 -6.57 2.58
CA LEU A 139 -5.11 -6.44 2.36
C LEU A 139 -4.75 -5.05 1.85
N ALA A 140 -5.50 -4.52 0.89
CA ALA A 140 -5.30 -3.16 0.38
C ALA A 140 -5.44 -2.10 1.50
N PHE A 141 -6.43 -2.24 2.39
CA PHE A 141 -6.60 -1.38 3.56
C PHE A 141 -5.35 -1.38 4.45
N PHE A 142 -4.88 -2.57 4.86
CA PHE A 142 -3.72 -2.71 5.73
C PHE A 142 -2.45 -2.16 5.09
N VAL A 143 -2.23 -2.47 3.81
CA VAL A 143 -1.08 -1.96 3.07
C VAL A 143 -1.10 -0.44 3.03
N THR A 144 -2.23 0.19 2.71
CA THR A 144 -2.34 1.66 2.68
C THR A 144 -1.92 2.28 4.01
N ILE A 145 -2.42 1.77 5.14
CA ILE A 145 -2.06 2.29 6.46
C ILE A 145 -0.55 2.17 6.70
N LEU A 146 0.01 0.99 6.46
CA LEU A 146 1.44 0.72 6.70
C LEU A 146 2.33 1.60 5.80
N VAL A 147 1.98 1.70 4.53
CA VAL A 147 2.69 2.50 3.53
C VAL A 147 2.65 3.98 3.90
N GLU A 148 1.48 4.52 4.22
CA GLU A 148 1.33 5.92 4.56
C GLU A 148 2.11 6.28 5.82
N GLN A 149 2.02 5.44 6.86
CA GLN A 149 2.75 5.66 8.11
C GLN A 149 4.26 5.60 7.91
N LYS A 150 4.76 4.58 7.20
CA LYS A 150 6.18 4.46 6.89
C LYS A 150 6.65 5.65 6.06
N THR A 151 5.89 6.07 5.07
CA THR A 151 6.24 7.23 4.23
C THR A 151 6.31 8.52 5.06
N LYS A 152 5.28 8.81 5.88
CA LYS A 152 5.27 9.98 6.76
C LYS A 152 6.44 9.94 7.76
N SER A 153 6.72 8.78 8.34
CA SER A 153 7.84 8.59 9.28
C SER A 153 9.19 8.82 8.62
N SER A 154 9.43 8.25 7.43
CA SER A 154 10.66 8.44 6.67
C SER A 154 10.88 9.91 6.29
N LEU A 155 9.81 10.63 5.95
CA LEU A 155 9.89 12.08 5.66
C LEU A 155 10.27 12.88 6.90
N LEU A 156 9.62 12.62 8.05
CA LEU A 156 9.97 13.29 9.30
C LEU A 156 11.40 13.03 9.73
N HIS A 157 11.88 11.79 9.60
CA HIS A 157 13.26 11.46 9.92
C HIS A 157 14.24 12.25 9.05
N ARG A 158 13.99 12.28 7.74
CA ARG A 158 14.85 12.97 6.78
C ARG A 158 14.83 14.49 6.92
N TRP A 159 13.70 15.09 7.29
CA TRP A 159 13.64 16.52 7.59
C TRP A 159 14.43 16.88 8.85
N LYS A 160 14.51 15.98 9.83
CA LYS A 160 15.35 16.18 11.02
C LYS A 160 16.85 16.07 10.72
N GLU A 161 17.26 15.20 9.80
CA GLU A 161 18.67 15.06 9.40
C GLU A 161 19.20 16.28 8.64
N VAL A 162 18.32 17.03 7.98
CA VAL A 162 18.65 18.23 7.18
C VAL A 162 18.41 19.52 7.98
N ALA A 163 17.96 19.44 9.23
CA ALA A 163 17.71 20.57 10.13
C ALA A 163 18.90 20.84 11.05
#